data_AF-F7A0W8-F1
#
_entry.id   AF-F7A0W8-F1
#
_cell.length_a   1.000
_cell.length_b   1.000
_cell.length_c   1.000
_cell.angle_alpha   90.00
_cell.angle_beta   90.00
_cell.angle_gamma   90.00
#
_symmetry.space_group_name_H-M   'P 1'
#
loop_
_entity.id
_entity.type
_entity.pdbx_description
1 polymer ?
#
loop_
_entity_poly.entity_id
_entity_poly.type
_entity_poly.pdbx_seq_one_letter_code
_entity_poly.pdbx_strand_id
1 'polypeptide(L)'
;MADRAELEKAVTLQGEKVRKLKQDKASSEEIAEEVAKLLELKARLGTDEGKHKFVLKTPKGTRDYNPKQTAIREKVFNTIIKCFKRHGAETIDTPVFELKETLTGKYGEDSKLIYDLKDQGGELLSLRYDLTVPFARYLAMNKINNIKRYHIAKVYRRDNPAMTRGRYREFYQCDFDIAGQFDPMIPDAECLKIVHEILSELDLGEFLIKVNDRRILDGMFAVCGVPDSKFRTICSSVDKLDKTPWEDVKNEMVGEKGLAPEAADQIGDYVQRNGGLDLIEQLINDPKLSQNKLALEGLSDMKTLFQYLELFAVTDKVSFDLSLARGLDYYTGVIYEAVLVQNEPQQQNDHAEEAVSVGSVAGGGRYDGLVGMFDPKGRKVPCVGVSIGIERIFSIMEQKAEASEEKIRTTETQVLVAAAQKKLLEERMKLISELWNAGIKAEMLYKKNPKLLNQLQYCEETGIPLVAIIGEQELKDGVVKLRVVATREEVDVARQNLVEEIHKRTQIL
;
A
#
# COMPACT_ATOMS: atom_id res chain seq x y z
N MET A 1 -36.58 -31.21 -23.01
CA MET A 1 -35.49 -31.08 -24.02
C MET A 1 -35.93 -30.34 -25.28
N ALA A 2 -37.14 -30.54 -25.82
CA ALA A 2 -37.63 -29.78 -26.99
C ALA A 2 -37.72 -28.25 -26.76
N ASP A 3 -38.15 -27.84 -25.57
CA ASP A 3 -38.36 -26.42 -25.18
C ASP A 3 -37.06 -25.59 -25.15
N ARG A 4 -35.94 -26.19 -24.74
CA ARG A 4 -34.64 -25.50 -24.67
C ARG A 4 -34.03 -25.25 -26.05
N ALA A 5 -34.13 -26.22 -26.97
CA ALA A 5 -33.59 -26.09 -28.32
C ALA A 5 -34.33 -25.02 -29.15
N GLU A 6 -35.62 -24.86 -28.92
CA GLU A 6 -36.42 -23.78 -29.51
C GLU A 6 -36.03 -22.41 -28.95
N LEU A 7 -35.79 -22.34 -27.63
CA LEU A 7 -35.30 -21.13 -26.99
C LEU A 7 -33.87 -20.74 -27.44
N GLU A 8 -32.97 -21.70 -27.65
CA GLU A 8 -31.61 -21.46 -28.19
C GLU A 8 -31.67 -20.89 -29.62
N LYS A 9 -32.58 -21.40 -30.45
CA LYS A 9 -32.84 -20.85 -31.80
C LYS A 9 -33.39 -19.43 -31.71
N ALA A 10 -34.33 -19.17 -30.80
CA ALA A 10 -34.89 -17.84 -30.59
C ALA A 10 -33.83 -16.82 -30.13
N VAL A 11 -32.95 -17.19 -29.20
CA VAL A 11 -31.81 -16.36 -28.76
C VAL A 11 -30.87 -16.05 -29.92
N THR A 12 -30.57 -17.05 -30.75
CA THR A 12 -29.67 -16.90 -31.91
C THR A 12 -30.27 -15.93 -32.93
N LEU A 13 -31.54 -16.14 -33.31
CA LEU A 13 -32.26 -15.30 -34.28
C LEU A 13 -32.38 -13.84 -33.78
N GLN A 14 -32.68 -13.66 -32.50
CA GLN A 14 -32.78 -12.34 -31.89
C GLN A 14 -31.40 -11.63 -31.82
N GLY A 15 -30.32 -12.38 -31.56
CA GLY A 15 -28.95 -11.85 -31.59
C GLY A 15 -28.51 -11.39 -32.98
N GLU A 16 -28.89 -12.12 -34.03
CA GLU A 16 -28.65 -11.72 -35.43
C GLU A 16 -29.42 -10.45 -35.80
N LYS A 17 -30.66 -10.31 -35.35
CA LYS A 17 -31.47 -9.10 -35.54
C LYS A 17 -30.82 -7.87 -34.90
N VAL A 18 -30.31 -7.97 -33.67
CA VAL A 18 -29.58 -6.89 -33.01
C VAL A 18 -28.29 -6.52 -33.76
N ARG A 19 -27.54 -7.52 -34.27
CA ARG A 19 -26.33 -7.27 -35.07
C ARG A 19 -26.64 -6.56 -36.38
N LYS A 20 -27.71 -6.96 -37.05
CA LYS A 20 -28.17 -6.33 -38.29
C LYS A 20 -28.57 -4.87 -38.06
N LEU A 21 -29.35 -4.59 -37.01
CA LEU A 21 -29.72 -3.21 -36.64
C LEU A 21 -28.51 -2.32 -36.32
N LYS A 22 -27.47 -2.87 -35.69
CA LYS A 22 -26.21 -2.15 -35.45
C LYS A 22 -25.41 -1.91 -36.74
N GLN A 23 -25.41 -2.85 -37.67
CA GLN A 23 -24.77 -2.68 -38.99
C GLN A 23 -25.51 -1.66 -39.86
N ASP A 24 -26.84 -1.67 -39.80
CA ASP A 24 -27.72 -0.77 -40.56
C ASP A 24 -27.81 0.63 -39.92
N LYS A 25 -27.08 0.89 -38.83
CA LYS A 25 -27.07 2.15 -38.06
C LYS A 25 -28.48 2.63 -37.66
N ALA A 26 -29.33 1.70 -37.21
CA ALA A 26 -30.65 2.00 -36.67
C ALA A 26 -30.55 2.91 -35.42
N SER A 27 -31.68 3.49 -35.00
CA SER A 27 -31.71 4.39 -33.85
C SER A 27 -31.30 3.69 -32.56
N SER A 28 -30.71 4.45 -31.63
CA SER A 28 -30.28 3.92 -30.32
C SER A 28 -31.43 3.31 -29.52
N GLU A 29 -32.65 3.84 -29.70
CA GLU A 29 -33.87 3.39 -29.03
C GLU A 29 -34.33 2.03 -29.56
N GLU A 30 -34.33 1.83 -30.88
CA GLU A 30 -34.66 0.54 -31.51
C GLU A 30 -33.66 -0.56 -31.17
N ILE A 31 -32.36 -0.21 -31.11
CA ILE A 31 -31.32 -1.16 -30.70
C ILE A 31 -31.50 -1.55 -29.22
N ALA A 32 -31.84 -0.59 -28.35
CA ALA A 32 -32.04 -0.84 -26.93
C ALA A 32 -33.25 -1.77 -26.67
N GLU A 33 -34.35 -1.57 -27.39
CA GLU A 33 -35.55 -2.42 -27.27
C GLU A 33 -35.26 -3.87 -27.66
N GLU A 34 -34.57 -4.09 -28.78
CA GLU A 34 -34.27 -5.44 -29.26
C GLU A 34 -33.17 -6.13 -28.43
N VAL A 35 -32.27 -5.36 -27.80
CA VAL A 35 -31.32 -5.85 -26.78
C VAL A 35 -32.06 -6.28 -25.51
N ALA A 36 -33.08 -5.54 -25.06
CA ALA A 36 -33.88 -5.92 -23.91
C ALA A 36 -34.60 -7.27 -24.14
N LYS A 37 -35.20 -7.47 -25.31
CA LYS A 37 -35.81 -8.75 -25.72
C LYS A 37 -34.80 -9.90 -25.74
N LEU A 38 -33.58 -9.64 -26.23
CA LEU A 38 -32.49 -10.63 -26.22
C LEU A 38 -32.07 -11.01 -24.80
N LEU A 39 -32.00 -10.04 -23.88
CA LEU A 39 -31.65 -10.28 -22.48
C LEU A 39 -32.74 -11.09 -21.76
N GLU A 40 -34.01 -10.82 -22.05
CA GLU A 40 -35.13 -11.59 -21.51
C GLU A 40 -35.14 -13.04 -22.00
N LEU A 41 -34.89 -13.27 -23.29
CA LEU A 41 -34.75 -14.63 -23.85
C LEU A 41 -33.57 -15.38 -23.23
N LYS A 42 -32.43 -14.71 -23.01
CA LYS A 42 -31.27 -15.30 -22.31
C LYS A 42 -31.55 -15.59 -20.84
N ALA A 43 -32.35 -14.76 -20.17
CA ALA A 43 -32.75 -15.02 -18.78
C ALA A 43 -33.66 -16.26 -18.69
N ARG A 44 -34.58 -16.44 -19.64
CA ARG A 44 -35.45 -17.63 -19.74
C ARG A 44 -34.70 -18.90 -20.10
N LEU A 45 -33.59 -18.80 -20.84
CA LEU A 45 -32.72 -19.94 -21.17
C LEU A 45 -32.06 -20.56 -19.93
N GLY A 46 -32.02 -19.82 -18.81
CA GLY A 46 -31.19 -20.13 -17.66
C GLY A 46 -29.71 -19.93 -18.00
N THR A 47 -28.89 -19.68 -16.99
CA THR A 47 -27.43 -19.73 -17.16
C THR A 47 -27.06 -21.13 -17.62
N ASP A 48 -26.31 -21.20 -18.71
CA ASP A 48 -25.80 -22.43 -19.27
C ASP A 48 -25.05 -23.23 -18.18
N GLU A 49 -25.72 -24.20 -17.54
CA GLU A 49 -25.05 -25.24 -16.74
C GLU A 49 -24.19 -26.16 -17.65
N GLY A 50 -24.22 -25.94 -18.96
CA GLY A 50 -23.34 -26.52 -19.96
C GLY A 50 -22.01 -25.78 -20.07
N LYS A 51 -20.97 -26.32 -19.43
CA LYS A 51 -19.56 -25.93 -19.59
C LYS A 51 -19.28 -24.45 -19.37
N HIS A 52 -19.41 -23.99 -18.11
CA HIS A 52 -18.50 -22.94 -17.66
C HIS A 52 -17.07 -23.43 -17.93
N LYS A 53 -16.42 -22.91 -18.98
CA LYS A 53 -14.99 -23.12 -19.20
C LYS A 53 -14.32 -22.50 -18.00
N PHE A 54 -13.96 -23.33 -17.04
CA PHE A 54 -13.27 -22.91 -15.83
C PHE A 54 -12.03 -22.10 -16.25
N VAL A 55 -12.01 -20.83 -15.85
CA VAL A 55 -10.91 -19.92 -16.15
C VAL A 55 -10.06 -19.83 -14.89
N LEU A 56 -8.84 -20.34 -14.96
CA LEU A 56 -7.83 -20.17 -13.92
C LEU A 56 -7.39 -18.70 -13.89
N LYS A 57 -7.89 -17.96 -12.91
CA LYS A 57 -7.50 -16.57 -12.64
C LYS A 57 -7.77 -16.19 -11.19
N THR A 58 -7.03 -15.20 -10.70
CA THR A 58 -7.36 -14.51 -9.45
C THR A 58 -8.61 -13.63 -9.62
N PRO A 59 -9.32 -13.28 -8.52
CA PRO A 59 -10.35 -12.26 -8.55
C PRO A 59 -9.86 -10.94 -9.17
N LYS A 60 -10.75 -10.22 -9.86
CA LYS A 60 -10.41 -8.92 -10.49
C LYS A 60 -9.84 -7.96 -9.44
N GLY A 61 -8.68 -7.38 -9.73
CA GLY A 61 -7.99 -6.43 -8.85
C GLY A 61 -7.20 -7.09 -7.70
N THR A 62 -6.95 -8.40 -7.77
CA THR A 62 -6.09 -9.15 -6.83
C THR A 62 -5.00 -9.88 -7.61
N ARG A 63 -3.87 -10.20 -6.96
CA ARG A 63 -2.71 -10.86 -7.59
C ARG A 63 -2.00 -11.79 -6.62
N ASP A 64 -1.35 -12.79 -7.19
CA ASP A 64 -0.34 -13.59 -6.49
C ASP A 64 1.00 -12.83 -6.49
N TYR A 65 1.85 -13.16 -5.52
CA TYR A 65 3.21 -12.64 -5.42
C TYR A 65 4.19 -13.79 -5.64
N ASN A 66 5.05 -13.67 -6.66
CA ASN A 66 6.07 -14.67 -6.90
C ASN A 66 7.24 -14.54 -5.89
N PRO A 67 8.15 -15.53 -5.77
CA PRO A 67 9.22 -15.48 -4.77
C PRO A 67 10.14 -14.25 -4.84
N LYS A 68 10.41 -13.72 -6.04
CA LYS A 68 11.21 -12.50 -6.22
C LYS A 68 10.48 -11.28 -5.64
N GLN A 69 9.19 -11.15 -5.95
CA GLN A 69 8.34 -10.09 -5.40
C GLN A 69 8.23 -10.21 -3.88
N THR A 70 8.05 -11.41 -3.35
CA THR A 70 7.98 -11.64 -1.90
C THR A 70 9.28 -11.24 -1.20
N ALA A 71 10.45 -11.60 -1.75
CA ALA A 71 11.74 -11.22 -1.17
C ALA A 71 11.93 -9.68 -1.13
N ILE A 72 11.52 -8.97 -2.18
CA ILE A 72 11.53 -7.50 -2.21
C ILE A 72 10.57 -6.94 -1.15
N ARG A 73 9.36 -7.50 -1.07
CA ARG A 73 8.33 -7.05 -0.11
C ARG A 73 8.80 -7.24 1.33
N GLU A 74 9.42 -8.37 1.65
CA GLU A 74 9.99 -8.65 2.97
C GLU A 74 11.08 -7.65 3.34
N LYS A 75 11.99 -7.31 2.41
CA LYS A 75 13.02 -6.29 2.65
C LYS A 75 12.39 -4.95 3.05
N VAL A 76 11.40 -4.48 2.28
CA VAL A 76 10.71 -3.22 2.52
C VAL A 76 9.92 -3.26 3.84
N PHE A 77 9.18 -4.34 4.12
CA PHE A 77 8.47 -4.51 5.39
C PHE A 77 9.44 -4.48 6.57
N ASN A 78 10.59 -5.14 6.46
CA ASN A 78 11.59 -5.15 7.52
C ASN A 78 12.13 -3.74 7.82
N THR A 79 12.38 -2.92 6.80
CA THR A 79 12.77 -1.50 6.96
C THR A 79 11.69 -0.73 7.72
N ILE A 80 10.44 -0.86 7.32
CA ILE A 80 9.31 -0.16 7.96
C ILE A 80 9.12 -0.62 9.41
N ILE A 81 9.12 -1.93 9.66
CA ILE A 81 8.97 -2.51 11.01
C ILE A 81 10.12 -2.07 11.92
N LYS A 82 11.36 -2.01 11.41
CA LYS A 82 12.50 -1.49 12.18
C LYS A 82 12.29 -0.05 12.59
N CYS A 83 11.79 0.81 11.69
CA CYS A 83 11.45 2.19 12.02
C CYS A 83 10.33 2.25 13.08
N PHE A 84 9.22 1.54 12.90
CA PHE A 84 8.13 1.52 13.87
C PHE A 84 8.58 1.04 15.26
N LYS A 85 9.41 -0.01 15.32
CA LYS A 85 10.00 -0.51 16.58
C LYS A 85 11.00 0.46 17.20
N ARG A 86 11.79 1.17 16.39
CA ARG A 86 12.71 2.23 16.85
C ARG A 86 11.95 3.36 17.56
N HIS A 87 10.74 3.66 17.10
CA HIS A 87 9.82 4.59 17.75
C HIS A 87 9.01 3.97 18.90
N GLY A 88 9.27 2.71 19.29
CA GLY A 88 8.64 2.07 20.44
C GLY A 88 7.15 1.75 20.27
N ALA A 89 6.68 1.58 19.03
CA ALA A 89 5.30 1.17 18.79
C ALA A 89 5.08 -0.33 19.05
N GLU A 90 3.95 -0.63 19.69
CA GLU A 90 3.43 -1.98 19.84
C GLU A 90 2.79 -2.47 18.54
N THR A 91 2.61 -3.77 18.38
CA THR A 91 1.88 -4.34 17.23
C THR A 91 0.56 -4.93 17.70
N ILE A 92 -0.49 -4.68 16.93
CA ILE A 92 -1.79 -5.33 17.09
C ILE A 92 -2.17 -6.02 15.77
N ASP A 93 -3.17 -6.89 15.82
CA ASP A 93 -3.85 -7.39 14.63
C ASP A 93 -5.36 -7.46 14.90
N THR A 94 -6.15 -7.26 13.83
CA THR A 94 -7.62 -7.32 13.89
C THR A 94 -8.14 -8.32 12.87
N PRO A 95 -9.35 -8.86 13.07
CA PRO A 95 -10.00 -9.69 12.06
C PRO A 95 -10.07 -9.00 10.69
N VAL A 96 -10.08 -9.80 9.62
CA VAL A 96 -10.13 -9.28 8.24
C VAL A 96 -11.49 -8.67 7.89
N PHE A 97 -12.54 -9.10 8.59
CA PHE A 97 -13.89 -8.55 8.51
C PHE A 97 -14.30 -7.96 9.85
N GLU A 98 -15.10 -6.92 9.80
CA GLU A 98 -15.76 -6.29 10.94
C GLU A 98 -17.27 -6.48 10.79
N LEU A 99 -18.02 -6.25 11.87
CA LEU A 99 -19.47 -6.08 11.76
C LEU A 99 -19.76 -4.94 10.77
N LYS A 100 -20.74 -5.14 9.87
CA LYS A 100 -21.08 -4.16 8.83
C LYS A 100 -21.41 -2.78 9.41
N GLU A 101 -22.07 -2.75 10.57
CA GLU A 101 -22.39 -1.52 11.29
C GLU A 101 -21.15 -0.75 11.78
N THR A 102 -20.05 -1.44 12.09
CA THR A 102 -18.78 -0.81 12.50
C THR A 102 -18.23 0.09 11.40
N LEU A 103 -18.39 -0.32 10.14
CA LEU A 103 -17.83 0.37 8.97
C LEU A 103 -18.80 1.39 8.34
N THR A 104 -20.09 1.31 8.69
CA THR A 104 -21.13 2.13 8.06
C THR A 104 -21.04 3.60 8.52
N GLY A 105 -21.06 4.53 7.57
CA GLY A 105 -21.09 5.97 7.84
C GLY A 105 -19.76 6.59 8.29
N LYS A 106 -18.65 5.84 8.21
CA LYS A 106 -17.31 6.32 8.60
C LYS A 106 -16.48 6.90 7.45
N TYR A 107 -16.82 6.53 6.22
CA TYR A 107 -16.00 6.80 5.03
C TYR A 107 -16.66 7.73 4.01
N GLY A 108 -17.74 8.44 4.39
CA GLY A 108 -18.46 9.31 3.45
C GLY A 108 -18.92 8.56 2.19
N GLU A 109 -18.63 9.12 1.01
CA GLU A 109 -18.99 8.53 -0.29
C GLU A 109 -18.32 7.18 -0.57
N ASP A 110 -17.13 6.95 0.01
CA ASP A 110 -16.36 5.71 -0.18
C ASP A 110 -16.99 4.49 0.47
N SER A 111 -17.98 4.67 1.35
CA SER A 111 -18.73 3.58 1.99
C SER A 111 -19.37 2.62 0.96
N LYS A 112 -19.66 3.10 -0.26
CA LYS A 112 -20.22 2.29 -1.37
C LYS A 112 -19.22 1.27 -1.93
N LEU A 113 -17.94 1.41 -1.60
CA LEU A 113 -16.85 0.60 -2.10
C LEU A 113 -16.49 -0.56 -1.16
N ILE A 114 -17.24 -0.79 -0.10
CA ILE A 114 -16.99 -1.87 0.86
C ILE A 114 -17.43 -3.23 0.29
N TYR A 115 -16.66 -4.28 0.60
CA TYR A 115 -17.02 -5.66 0.31
C TYR A 115 -17.88 -6.24 1.45
N ASP A 116 -19.13 -6.58 1.15
CA ASP A 116 -20.02 -7.28 2.08
C ASP A 116 -19.92 -8.80 1.90
N LEU A 117 -19.96 -9.53 3.01
CA LEU A 117 -20.09 -10.98 3.00
C LEU A 117 -21.56 -11.37 2.77
N LYS A 118 -21.77 -12.56 2.20
CA LYS A 118 -23.12 -13.09 1.99
C LYS A 118 -23.78 -13.37 3.34
N ASP A 119 -25.06 -13.01 3.48
CA ASP A 119 -25.86 -13.43 4.62
C ASP A 119 -26.05 -14.96 4.61
N GLN A 120 -25.66 -15.58 5.72
CA GLN A 120 -25.77 -17.02 5.96
C GLN A 120 -26.58 -17.33 7.23
N GLY A 121 -27.41 -16.39 7.70
CA GLY A 121 -28.28 -16.54 8.87
C GLY A 121 -27.65 -16.10 10.19
N GLY A 122 -26.60 -15.27 10.13
CA GLY A 122 -25.84 -14.78 11.29
C GLY A 122 -25.60 -13.27 11.24
N GLU A 123 -24.48 -12.83 11.81
CA GLU A 123 -24.08 -11.42 11.79
C GLU A 123 -23.76 -10.95 10.36
N LEU A 124 -24.13 -9.71 10.05
CA LEU A 124 -23.76 -9.07 8.79
C LEU A 124 -22.34 -8.55 8.88
N LEU A 125 -21.47 -9.04 8.00
CA LEU A 125 -20.05 -8.77 8.02
C LEU A 125 -19.59 -8.07 6.74
N SER A 126 -18.56 -7.25 6.88
CA SER A 126 -17.92 -6.54 5.77
C SER A 126 -16.41 -6.59 5.92
N LEU A 127 -15.67 -6.73 4.82
CA LEU A 127 -14.20 -6.66 4.83
C LEU A 127 -13.76 -5.24 5.19
N ARG A 128 -12.70 -5.14 5.98
CA ARG A 128 -12.13 -3.85 6.40
C ARG A 128 -11.65 -3.03 5.18
N TYR A 129 -12.09 -1.77 5.12
CA TYR A 129 -11.72 -0.81 4.08
C TYR A 129 -10.36 -0.15 4.34
N ASP A 130 -10.04 0.02 5.63
CA ASP A 130 -8.78 0.54 6.16
C ASP A 130 -8.39 -0.17 7.48
N LEU A 131 -7.32 0.29 8.12
CA LEU A 131 -6.91 -0.17 9.47
C LEU A 131 -7.27 0.83 10.58
N THR A 132 -7.56 2.09 10.24
CA THR A 132 -7.91 3.16 11.21
C THR A 132 -9.24 2.90 11.92
N VAL A 133 -10.30 2.51 11.19
CA VAL A 133 -11.60 2.25 11.82
C VAL A 133 -11.57 1.00 12.70
N PRO A 134 -10.97 -0.15 12.28
CA PRO A 134 -10.72 -1.27 13.19
C PRO A 134 -9.94 -0.88 14.45
N PHE A 135 -8.98 0.04 14.33
CA PHE A 135 -8.23 0.56 15.48
C PHE A 135 -9.09 1.41 16.41
N ALA A 136 -9.91 2.32 15.90
CA ALA A 136 -10.82 3.11 16.73
C ALA A 136 -11.82 2.21 17.50
N ARG A 137 -12.34 1.18 16.84
CA ARG A 137 -13.16 0.13 17.48
C ARG A 137 -12.36 -0.63 18.53
N TYR A 138 -11.10 -0.99 18.26
CA TYR A 138 -10.21 -1.66 19.22
C TYR A 138 -10.01 -0.84 20.49
N LEU A 139 -9.74 0.46 20.36
CA LEU A 139 -9.58 1.37 21.49
C LEU A 139 -10.85 1.43 22.35
N ALA A 140 -11.99 1.68 21.71
CA ALA A 140 -13.27 1.82 22.40
C ALA A 140 -13.68 0.52 23.12
N MET A 141 -13.59 -0.63 22.44
CA MET A 141 -13.96 -1.94 23.00
C MET A 141 -13.12 -2.30 24.22
N ASN A 142 -11.81 -2.04 24.16
CA ASN A 142 -10.89 -2.34 25.26
C ASN A 142 -10.75 -1.21 26.28
N LYS A 143 -11.47 -0.09 26.09
CA LYS A 143 -11.42 1.12 26.93
C LYS A 143 -10.01 1.70 27.08
N ILE A 144 -9.19 1.59 26.04
CA ILE A 144 -7.81 2.08 26.00
C ILE A 144 -7.84 3.59 25.69
N ASN A 145 -7.12 4.37 26.51
CA ASN A 145 -7.03 5.83 26.35
C ASN A 145 -5.68 6.29 25.81
N ASN A 146 -4.67 5.42 25.84
CA ASN A 146 -3.33 5.71 25.36
C ASN A 146 -2.72 4.42 24.81
N ILE A 147 -2.26 4.46 23.56
CA ILE A 147 -1.46 3.42 22.94
C ILE A 147 -0.71 4.01 21.75
N LYS A 148 0.52 3.56 21.54
CA LYS A 148 1.29 3.82 20.33
C LYS A 148 1.50 2.50 19.60
N ARG A 149 0.92 2.35 18.41
CA ARG A 149 0.88 1.07 17.69
C ARG A 149 1.27 1.20 16.23
N TYR A 150 1.67 0.08 15.65
CA TYR A 150 1.65 -0.13 14.21
C TYR A 150 0.79 -1.36 13.86
N HIS A 151 0.26 -1.37 12.63
CA HIS A 151 -0.50 -2.49 12.08
C HIS A 151 -0.20 -2.61 10.58
N ILE A 152 0.31 -3.76 10.15
CA ILE A 152 0.60 -4.05 8.74
C ILE A 152 -0.32 -5.17 8.29
N ALA A 153 -1.25 -4.85 7.40
CA ALA A 153 -2.32 -5.76 7.02
C ALA A 153 -2.91 -5.42 5.65
N LYS A 154 -3.52 -6.41 5.01
CA LYS A 154 -4.31 -6.21 3.79
C LYS A 154 -5.65 -5.54 4.09
N VAL A 155 -6.08 -4.69 3.16
CA VAL A 155 -7.39 -4.02 3.15
C VAL A 155 -8.07 -4.19 1.79
N TYR A 156 -9.39 -3.96 1.77
CA TYR A 156 -10.24 -4.36 0.65
C TYR A 156 -11.14 -3.22 0.20
N ARG A 157 -10.97 -2.79 -1.06
CA ARG A 157 -11.75 -1.69 -1.65
C ARG A 157 -12.28 -2.12 -3.01
N ARG A 158 -13.58 -1.98 -3.26
CA ARG A 158 -14.25 -2.31 -4.55
C ARG A 158 -14.01 -1.28 -5.63
N ASP A 159 -12.86 -0.63 -5.58
CA ASP A 159 -12.45 0.40 -6.50
C ASP A 159 -12.37 -0.11 -7.94
N ASN A 160 -12.26 0.80 -8.91
CA ASN A 160 -11.94 0.45 -10.29
C ASN A 160 -10.43 0.25 -10.42
N PRO A 161 -9.95 -1.00 -10.52
CA PRO A 161 -8.52 -1.27 -10.46
C PRO A 161 -7.83 -0.71 -11.71
N ALA A 162 -6.70 -0.06 -11.50
CA ALA A 162 -5.78 0.39 -12.53
C ALA A 162 -4.44 -0.29 -12.25
N MET A 163 -4.25 -1.49 -12.82
CA MET A 163 -3.10 -2.35 -12.51
C MET A 163 -1.77 -1.68 -12.85
N THR A 164 -1.71 -0.92 -13.94
CA THR A 164 -0.55 -0.14 -14.38
C THR A 164 -0.19 1.00 -13.43
N ARG A 165 -1.15 1.46 -12.61
CA ARG A 165 -0.96 2.57 -11.66
C ARG A 165 -0.92 2.12 -10.20
N GLY A 166 -0.81 0.81 -9.95
CA GLY A 166 -0.74 0.24 -8.61
C GLY A 166 -2.05 0.31 -7.80
N ARG A 167 -3.20 0.52 -8.47
CA ARG A 167 -4.52 0.59 -7.82
C ARG A 167 -5.19 -0.78 -7.84
N TYR A 168 -5.15 -1.47 -6.70
CA TYR A 168 -5.71 -2.81 -6.52
C TYR A 168 -6.98 -2.79 -5.66
N ARG A 169 -7.70 -3.91 -5.65
CA ARG A 169 -8.87 -4.12 -4.77
C ARG A 169 -8.50 -4.80 -3.47
N GLU A 170 -7.42 -5.56 -3.47
CA GLU A 170 -6.73 -6.07 -2.28
C GLU A 170 -5.31 -5.53 -2.30
N PHE A 171 -4.88 -4.87 -1.22
CA PHE A 171 -3.54 -4.35 -1.08
C PHE A 171 -3.17 -4.17 0.39
N TYR A 172 -1.87 -4.05 0.69
CA TYR A 172 -1.42 -3.78 2.05
C TYR A 172 -1.53 -2.29 2.42
N GLN A 173 -1.85 -2.04 3.68
CA GLN A 173 -1.57 -0.80 4.37
C GLN A 173 -0.55 -1.07 5.49
N CYS A 174 0.29 -0.08 5.77
CA CYS A 174 1.25 -0.10 6.87
C CYS A 174 0.99 1.13 7.72
N ASP A 175 0.19 0.96 8.77
CA ASP A 175 -0.29 2.06 9.58
C ASP A 175 0.51 2.17 10.87
N PHE A 176 0.75 3.41 11.32
CA PHE A 176 1.33 3.76 12.61
C PHE A 176 0.50 4.86 13.23
N ASP A 177 0.08 4.68 14.49
CA ASP A 177 -0.82 5.61 15.15
C ASP A 177 -0.46 5.81 16.61
N ILE A 178 -0.61 7.05 17.06
CA ILE A 178 -0.45 7.49 18.44
C ILE A 178 -1.83 7.95 18.91
N ALA A 179 -2.42 7.20 19.83
CA ALA A 179 -3.68 7.53 20.48
C ALA A 179 -3.41 8.00 21.91
N GLY A 180 -4.00 9.12 22.32
CA GLY A 180 -3.93 9.65 23.68
C GLY A 180 -3.96 11.17 23.75
N GLN A 181 -4.24 11.67 24.94
CA GLN A 181 -4.14 13.10 25.23
C GLN A 181 -2.69 13.44 25.58
N PHE A 182 -2.07 14.27 24.74
CA PHE A 182 -0.69 14.74 24.89
C PHE A 182 -0.62 16.25 24.68
N ASP A 183 0.55 16.81 24.91
CA ASP A 183 0.83 18.21 24.57
C ASP A 183 0.80 18.42 23.04
N PRO A 184 0.39 19.60 22.57
CA PRO A 184 0.12 19.84 21.15
C PRO A 184 1.30 19.53 20.24
N MET A 185 1.01 18.95 19.07
CA MET A 185 1.93 18.75 17.94
C MET A 185 3.15 17.85 18.15
N ILE A 186 3.44 17.38 19.38
CA ILE A 186 4.56 16.45 19.63
C ILE A 186 4.33 15.11 18.90
N PRO A 187 3.19 14.42 19.05
CA PRO A 187 2.95 13.16 18.34
C PRO A 187 2.83 13.36 16.83
N ASP A 188 2.27 14.49 16.40
CA ASP A 188 2.09 14.86 14.99
C ASP A 188 3.45 15.01 14.28
N ALA A 189 4.41 15.67 14.96
CA ALA A 189 5.78 15.78 14.48
C ALA A 189 6.48 14.41 14.41
N GLU A 190 6.24 13.52 15.40
CA GLU A 190 6.79 12.16 15.38
C GLU A 190 6.29 11.36 14.17
N CYS A 191 5.01 11.48 13.81
CA CYS A 191 4.47 10.83 12.61
C CYS A 191 5.17 11.28 11.33
N LEU A 192 5.44 12.58 11.17
CA LEU A 192 6.18 13.10 10.00
C LEU A 192 7.65 12.65 10.01
N LYS A 193 8.29 12.57 11.18
CA LYS A 193 9.65 12.02 11.31
C LYS A 193 9.71 10.56 10.86
N ILE A 194 8.72 9.74 11.24
CA ILE A 194 8.64 8.33 10.83
C ILE A 194 8.51 8.21 9.30
N VAL A 195 7.66 9.03 8.67
CA VAL A 195 7.54 9.06 7.20
C VAL A 195 8.87 9.39 6.55
N HIS A 196 9.53 10.44 7.03
CA HIS A 196 10.84 10.84 6.54
C HIS A 196 11.86 9.69 6.67
N GLU A 197 12.00 9.09 7.85
CA GLU A 197 12.94 7.99 8.09
C GLU A 197 12.69 6.79 7.18
N ILE A 198 11.43 6.38 7.02
CA ILE A 198 11.06 5.26 6.16
C ILE A 198 11.41 5.56 4.70
N LEU A 199 11.01 6.72 4.18
CA LEU A 199 11.24 7.05 2.77
C LEU A 199 12.73 7.27 2.45
N SER A 200 13.49 7.85 3.38
CA SER A 200 14.95 7.96 3.27
C SER A 200 15.65 6.61 3.32
N GLU A 201 15.28 5.71 4.24
CA GLU A 201 15.92 4.39 4.40
C GLU A 201 15.60 3.42 3.25
N LEU A 202 14.43 3.59 2.60
CA LEU A 202 14.06 2.82 1.41
C LEU A 202 14.74 3.32 0.13
N ASP A 203 15.42 4.47 0.16
CA ASP A 203 16.11 5.09 -0.97
C ASP A 203 15.24 5.11 -2.23
N LEU A 204 14.07 5.76 -2.18
CA LEU A 204 13.13 5.80 -3.31
C LEU A 204 13.38 6.97 -4.28
N GLY A 205 14.45 7.75 -4.06
CA GLY A 205 14.68 9.03 -4.72
C GLY A 205 14.21 10.20 -3.85
N GLU A 206 14.17 11.40 -4.45
CA GLU A 206 13.69 12.59 -3.76
C GLU A 206 12.19 12.51 -3.45
N PHE A 207 11.80 13.04 -2.29
CA PHE A 207 10.41 13.08 -1.87
C PHE A 207 10.10 14.40 -1.15
N LEU A 208 8.82 14.75 -1.11
CA LEU A 208 8.29 15.90 -0.41
C LEU A 208 7.06 15.49 0.40
N ILE A 209 6.99 15.94 1.65
CA ILE A 209 5.84 15.74 2.52
C ILE A 209 5.04 17.04 2.56
N LYS A 210 3.89 17.03 1.88
CA LYS A 210 2.92 18.12 1.95
C LYS A 210 2.18 18.03 3.28
N VAL A 211 2.01 19.15 3.95
CA VAL A 211 1.25 19.29 5.20
C VAL A 211 0.22 20.40 5.08
N ASN A 212 -0.93 20.21 5.72
CA ASN A 212 -1.95 21.23 5.90
C ASN A 212 -2.75 20.93 7.18
N ASP A 213 -3.73 21.75 7.53
CA ASP A 213 -4.63 21.50 8.66
C ASP A 213 -6.08 21.69 8.26
N ARG A 214 -6.94 20.79 8.74
CA ARG A 214 -8.36 20.81 8.45
C ARG A 214 -9.04 22.13 8.85
N ARG A 215 -8.67 22.69 9.99
CA ARG A 215 -9.23 23.94 10.52
C ARG A 215 -8.83 25.14 9.66
N ILE A 216 -7.65 25.09 9.03
CA ILE A 216 -7.20 26.10 8.06
C ILE A 216 -8.09 26.04 6.81
N LEU A 217 -8.37 24.85 6.27
CA LEU A 217 -9.30 24.68 5.14
C LEU A 217 -10.71 25.19 5.47
N ASP A 218 -11.24 24.79 6.64
CA ASP A 218 -12.55 25.22 7.13
C ASP A 218 -12.63 26.76 7.23
N GLY A 219 -11.63 27.38 7.87
CA GLY A 219 -11.61 28.83 8.04
C GLY A 219 -11.35 29.60 6.74
N MET A 220 -10.48 29.09 5.87
CA MET A 220 -10.18 29.66 4.54
C MET A 220 -11.43 29.69 3.66
N PHE A 221 -12.17 28.58 3.56
CA PHE A 221 -13.40 28.53 2.79
C PHE A 221 -14.48 29.45 3.36
N ALA A 222 -14.60 29.53 4.69
CA ALA A 222 -15.53 30.45 5.33
C ALA A 222 -15.23 31.92 4.97
N VAL A 223 -13.96 32.35 5.03
CA VAL A 223 -13.61 33.74 4.68
C VAL A 223 -13.70 34.05 3.18
N CYS A 224 -13.63 33.03 2.33
CA CYS A 224 -13.87 33.14 0.88
C CYS A 224 -15.36 33.15 0.52
N GLY A 225 -16.27 32.95 1.48
CA GLY A 225 -17.72 32.95 1.24
C GLY A 225 -18.30 31.62 0.74
N VAL A 226 -17.61 30.50 0.98
CA VAL A 226 -18.14 29.16 0.67
C VAL A 226 -19.23 28.80 1.68
N PRO A 227 -20.44 28.40 1.23
CA PRO A 227 -21.47 27.91 2.14
C PRO A 227 -21.08 26.58 2.80
N ASP A 228 -21.41 26.40 4.08
CA ASP A 228 -21.13 25.16 4.85
C ASP A 228 -21.64 23.90 4.14
N SER A 229 -22.80 23.98 3.47
CA SER A 229 -23.39 22.86 2.73
C SER A 229 -22.56 22.41 1.52
N LYS A 230 -21.69 23.27 1.00
CA LYS A 230 -20.80 22.99 -0.14
C LYS A 230 -19.37 22.70 0.30
N PHE A 231 -19.06 22.79 1.59
CA PHE A 231 -17.70 22.62 2.10
C PHE A 231 -17.02 21.35 1.54
N ARG A 232 -17.69 20.18 1.67
CA ARG A 232 -17.13 18.89 1.24
C ARG A 232 -16.92 18.82 -0.27
N THR A 233 -17.89 19.31 -1.04
CA THR A 233 -17.81 19.26 -2.50
C THR A 233 -16.70 20.18 -2.99
N ILE A 234 -16.49 21.35 -2.37
CA ILE A 234 -15.39 22.25 -2.72
C ILE A 234 -14.03 21.68 -2.30
N CYS A 235 -13.88 21.05 -1.12
CA CYS A 235 -12.66 20.30 -0.79
C CYS A 235 -12.30 19.27 -1.86
N SER A 236 -13.29 18.53 -2.35
CA SER A 236 -13.09 17.55 -3.42
C SER A 236 -12.64 18.17 -4.75
N SER A 237 -13.00 19.43 -5.04
CA SER A 237 -12.45 20.16 -6.20
C SER A 237 -10.99 20.56 -5.94
N VAL A 238 -10.71 21.18 -4.80
CA VAL A 238 -9.38 21.66 -4.44
C VAL A 238 -8.36 20.51 -4.40
N ASP A 239 -8.78 19.31 -3.97
CA ASP A 239 -7.95 18.12 -3.97
C ASP A 239 -7.40 17.72 -5.35
N LYS A 240 -8.09 18.11 -6.43
CA LYS A 240 -7.67 17.81 -7.80
C LYS A 240 -6.53 18.69 -8.27
N LEU A 241 -6.15 19.75 -7.54
CA LEU A 241 -5.06 20.66 -7.92
C LEU A 241 -3.70 19.97 -8.01
N ASP A 242 -3.55 18.77 -7.45
CA ASP A 242 -2.34 17.98 -7.63
C ASP A 242 -2.15 17.45 -9.06
N LYS A 243 -3.23 17.38 -9.86
CA LYS A 243 -3.24 16.80 -11.21
C LYS A 243 -3.91 17.69 -12.25
N THR A 244 -4.72 18.64 -11.82
CA THR A 244 -5.58 19.44 -12.67
C THR A 244 -5.21 20.91 -12.49
N PRO A 245 -5.00 21.67 -13.59
CA PRO A 245 -4.73 23.10 -13.52
C PRO A 245 -5.81 23.87 -12.77
N TRP A 246 -5.43 24.98 -12.14
CA TRP A 246 -6.34 25.82 -11.36
C TRP A 246 -7.58 26.25 -12.16
N GLU A 247 -7.44 26.64 -13.42
CA GLU A 247 -8.57 27.09 -14.25
C GLU A 247 -9.63 26.00 -14.42
N ASP A 248 -9.23 24.75 -14.60
CA ASP A 248 -10.17 23.63 -14.72
C ASP A 248 -10.85 23.33 -13.39
N VAL A 249 -10.12 23.40 -12.27
CA VAL A 249 -10.68 23.25 -10.92
C VAL A 249 -11.68 24.38 -10.61
N LYS A 250 -11.35 25.62 -10.99
CA LYS A 250 -12.24 26.78 -10.87
C LYS A 250 -13.51 26.61 -11.70
N ASN A 251 -13.37 26.15 -12.95
CA ASN A 251 -14.50 25.88 -13.83
C ASN A 251 -15.44 24.80 -13.25
N GLU A 252 -14.90 23.74 -12.64
CA GLU A 252 -15.69 22.73 -11.92
C GLU A 252 -16.44 23.34 -10.73
N MET A 253 -15.76 24.13 -9.89
CA MET A 253 -16.37 24.76 -8.71
C MET A 253 -17.55 25.66 -9.08
N VAL A 254 -17.39 26.46 -10.15
CA VAL A 254 -18.42 27.41 -10.61
C VAL A 254 -19.51 26.69 -11.41
N GLY A 255 -19.13 25.97 -12.46
CA GLY A 255 -20.06 25.40 -13.44
C GLY A 255 -20.83 24.18 -12.94
N GLU A 256 -20.16 23.28 -12.21
CA GLU A 256 -20.78 22.02 -11.77
C GLU A 256 -21.28 22.09 -10.32
N LYS A 257 -20.53 22.76 -9.44
CA LYS A 257 -20.85 22.85 -8.00
C LYS A 257 -21.59 24.13 -7.63
N GLY A 258 -21.76 25.06 -8.58
CA GLY A 258 -22.53 26.29 -8.42
C GLY A 258 -21.96 27.24 -7.37
N LEU A 259 -20.64 27.27 -7.19
CA LEU A 259 -19.97 28.26 -6.35
C LEU A 259 -19.94 29.62 -7.06
N ALA A 260 -20.05 30.72 -6.32
CA ALA A 260 -19.90 32.05 -6.90
C ALA A 260 -18.48 32.23 -7.48
N PRO A 261 -18.33 32.82 -8.68
CA PRO A 261 -17.00 33.05 -9.29
C PRO A 261 -16.06 33.83 -8.37
N GLU A 262 -16.56 34.83 -7.65
CA GLU A 262 -15.78 35.66 -6.75
C GLU A 262 -15.24 34.86 -5.55
N ALA A 263 -16.02 33.90 -5.06
CA ALA A 263 -15.58 32.99 -4.00
C ALA A 263 -14.52 32.02 -4.52
N ALA A 264 -14.69 31.52 -5.75
CA ALA A 264 -13.69 30.66 -6.40
C ALA A 264 -12.36 31.41 -6.61
N ASP A 265 -12.40 32.66 -7.05
CA ASP A 265 -11.20 33.50 -7.20
C ASP A 265 -10.47 33.70 -5.87
N GLN A 266 -11.19 34.02 -4.80
CA GLN A 266 -10.59 34.15 -3.46
C GLN A 266 -9.99 32.85 -2.94
N ILE A 267 -10.60 31.70 -3.24
CA ILE A 267 -10.00 30.39 -2.94
C ILE A 267 -8.66 30.27 -3.66
N GLY A 268 -8.59 30.66 -4.94
CA GLY A 268 -7.38 30.62 -5.77
C GLY A 268 -6.20 31.35 -5.15
N ASP A 269 -6.45 32.55 -4.61
CA ASP A 269 -5.44 33.37 -3.92
C ASP A 269 -4.75 32.63 -2.75
N TYR A 270 -5.45 31.69 -2.13
CA TYR A 270 -4.92 30.87 -1.04
C TYR A 270 -4.36 29.52 -1.51
N VAL A 271 -5.15 28.72 -2.23
CA VAL A 271 -4.81 27.30 -2.51
C VAL A 271 -3.64 27.14 -3.48
N GLN A 272 -3.27 28.19 -4.21
CA GLN A 272 -2.08 28.18 -5.07
C GLN A 272 -0.77 28.45 -4.28
N ARG A 273 -0.86 28.76 -2.99
CA ARG A 273 0.29 29.04 -2.13
C ARG A 273 0.79 27.78 -1.43
N ASN A 274 2.11 27.59 -1.47
CA ASN A 274 2.82 26.59 -0.69
C ASN A 274 4.18 27.16 -0.26
N GLY A 275 4.75 26.64 0.84
CA GLY A 275 5.97 27.20 1.42
C GLY A 275 6.34 26.56 2.76
N GLY A 276 7.13 27.26 3.57
CA GLY A 276 7.54 26.80 4.89
C GLY A 276 6.96 27.64 6.01
N LEU A 277 7.77 27.85 7.05
CA LEU A 277 7.42 28.64 8.22
C LEU A 277 7.07 30.11 7.85
N ASP A 278 7.73 30.65 6.82
CA ASP A 278 7.48 31.99 6.30
C ASP A 278 6.05 32.18 5.80
N LEU A 279 5.51 31.19 5.07
CA LEU A 279 4.11 31.21 4.61
C LEU A 279 3.14 31.15 5.79
N ILE A 280 3.43 30.34 6.81
CA ILE A 280 2.61 30.24 8.02
C ILE A 280 2.57 31.62 8.72
N GLU A 281 3.70 32.29 8.88
CA GLU A 281 3.76 33.61 9.49
C GLU A 281 3.04 34.69 8.66
N GLN A 282 3.11 34.62 7.33
CA GLN A 282 2.33 35.49 6.46
C GLN A 282 0.82 35.30 6.66
N LEU A 283 0.35 34.04 6.74
CA LEU A 283 -1.07 33.74 6.91
C LEU A 283 -1.61 34.06 8.30
N ILE A 284 -0.79 33.95 9.35
CA ILE A 284 -1.16 34.43 10.70
C ILE A 284 -1.46 35.93 10.68
N ASN A 285 -0.76 36.69 9.83
CA ASN A 285 -0.95 38.13 9.66
C ASN A 285 -1.94 38.50 8.53
N ASP A 286 -2.57 37.52 7.88
CA ASP A 286 -3.56 37.77 6.82
C ASP A 286 -4.81 38.44 7.42
N PRO A 287 -5.25 39.61 6.92
CA PRO A 287 -6.34 40.37 7.52
C PRO A 287 -7.70 39.65 7.53
N LYS A 288 -7.94 38.72 6.59
CA LYS A 288 -9.18 37.94 6.53
C LYS A 288 -9.05 36.69 7.39
N LEU A 289 -7.98 35.92 7.19
CA LEU A 289 -7.82 34.61 7.80
C LEU A 289 -7.58 34.69 9.32
N SER A 290 -6.88 35.73 9.79
CA SER A 290 -6.62 35.99 11.22
C SER A 290 -7.89 36.25 12.04
N GLN A 291 -8.99 36.65 11.39
CA GLN A 291 -10.29 36.85 12.06
C GLN A 291 -11.04 35.54 12.26
N ASN A 292 -10.66 34.46 11.56
CA ASN A 292 -11.26 33.15 11.74
C ASN A 292 -10.52 32.39 12.84
N LYS A 293 -11.20 32.16 13.97
CA LYS A 293 -10.64 31.47 15.14
C LYS A 293 -10.09 30.08 14.82
N LEU A 294 -10.80 29.29 14.01
CA LEU A 294 -10.37 27.93 13.65
C LEU A 294 -9.10 27.96 12.79
N ALA A 295 -9.05 28.84 11.79
CA ALA A 295 -7.84 28.99 10.97
C ALA A 295 -6.65 29.45 11.80
N LEU A 296 -6.85 30.38 12.74
CA LEU A 296 -5.77 30.86 13.60
C LEU A 296 -5.24 29.78 14.55
N GLU A 297 -6.13 28.94 15.12
CA GLU A 297 -5.72 27.76 15.90
C GLU A 297 -4.92 26.77 15.05
N GLY A 298 -5.39 26.46 13.83
CA GLY A 298 -4.68 25.60 12.90
C GLY A 298 -3.31 26.15 12.50
N LEU A 299 -3.22 27.45 12.20
CA LEU A 299 -1.95 28.11 11.86
C LEU A 299 -0.97 28.15 13.04
N SER A 300 -1.47 28.35 14.26
CA SER A 300 -0.65 28.29 15.48
C SER A 300 -0.07 26.89 15.68
N ASP A 301 -0.90 25.84 15.51
CA ASP A 301 -0.44 24.46 15.60
C ASP A 301 0.57 24.13 14.48
N MET A 302 0.35 24.60 13.26
CA MET A 302 1.32 24.46 12.16
C MET A 302 2.64 25.17 12.47
N LYS A 303 2.61 26.34 13.10
CA LYS A 303 3.83 27.03 13.56
C LYS A 303 4.61 26.18 14.56
N THR A 304 3.92 25.64 15.57
CA THR A 304 4.53 24.73 16.56
C THR A 304 5.07 23.45 15.92
N LEU A 305 4.34 22.87 14.98
CA LEU A 305 4.78 21.70 14.22
C LEU A 305 6.10 21.96 13.50
N PHE A 306 6.20 23.06 12.75
CA PHE A 306 7.43 23.40 12.02
C PHE A 306 8.63 23.63 12.94
N GLN A 307 8.42 24.20 14.14
CA GLN A 307 9.48 24.31 15.16
C GLN A 307 9.99 22.94 15.61
N TYR A 308 9.10 21.95 15.81
CA TYR A 308 9.51 20.59 16.16
C TYR A 308 10.18 19.85 15.00
N LEU A 309 9.71 20.06 13.77
CA LEU A 309 10.33 19.49 12.58
C LEU A 309 11.75 20.03 12.33
N GLU A 310 12.00 21.29 12.70
CA GLU A 310 13.34 21.88 12.68
C GLU A 310 14.27 21.17 13.68
N LEU A 311 13.79 20.90 14.89
CA LEU A 311 14.53 20.11 15.90
C LEU A 311 14.82 18.68 15.44
N PHE A 312 13.91 18.08 14.66
CA PHE A 312 14.09 16.76 14.05
C PHE A 312 14.94 16.77 12.77
N ALA A 313 15.33 17.96 12.29
CA ALA A 313 16.07 18.19 11.06
C ALA A 313 15.43 17.51 9.85
N VAL A 314 14.13 17.76 9.64
CA VAL A 314 13.36 17.24 8.48
C VAL A 314 12.57 18.32 7.72
N THR A 315 12.69 19.58 8.11
CA THR A 315 11.95 20.70 7.50
C THR A 315 12.25 20.90 6.01
N ASP A 316 13.43 20.50 5.53
CA ASP A 316 13.80 20.54 4.12
C ASP A 316 12.95 19.63 3.23
N LYS A 317 12.30 18.61 3.82
CA LYS A 317 11.39 17.69 3.12
C LYS A 317 9.93 18.00 3.37
N VAL A 318 9.58 19.09 4.06
CA VAL A 318 8.19 19.40 4.42
C VAL A 318 7.75 20.71 3.77
N SER A 319 6.61 20.68 3.08
CA SER A 319 5.98 21.87 2.47
C SER A 319 4.58 22.06 3.02
N PHE A 320 4.32 23.22 3.60
CA PHE A 320 2.98 23.65 3.95
C PHE A 320 2.24 24.07 2.68
N ASP A 321 1.21 23.31 2.29
CA ASP A 321 0.55 23.40 0.99
C ASP A 321 -0.96 23.48 1.17
N LEU A 322 -1.55 24.64 0.86
CA LEU A 322 -2.98 24.89 1.06
C LEU A 322 -3.88 24.16 0.05
N SER A 323 -3.32 23.61 -1.03
CA SER A 323 -4.05 22.76 -1.96
C SER A 323 -4.31 21.36 -1.40
N LEU A 324 -3.56 20.94 -0.37
CA LEU A 324 -3.75 19.63 0.25
C LEU A 324 -5.07 19.62 1.02
N ALA A 325 -6.10 19.09 0.38
CA ALA A 325 -7.43 18.88 0.97
C ALA A 325 -7.79 17.38 1.05
N ARG A 326 -6.80 16.49 0.89
CA ARG A 326 -6.97 15.03 1.01
C ARG A 326 -7.34 14.64 2.42
N GLY A 327 -8.34 13.77 2.50
CA GLY A 327 -8.59 13.08 3.74
C GLY A 327 -9.91 12.36 3.78
N LEU A 328 -9.94 11.29 4.56
CA LEU A 328 -11.18 10.68 4.97
C LEU A 328 -11.92 11.68 5.86
N ASP A 329 -13.26 11.65 5.83
CA ASP A 329 -14.16 12.60 6.52
C ASP A 329 -13.90 12.76 8.04
N TYR A 330 -13.01 11.96 8.62
CA TYR A 330 -12.72 11.90 10.04
C TYR A 330 -11.54 12.77 10.52
N TYR A 331 -10.74 13.38 9.64
CA TYR A 331 -9.62 14.23 10.09
C TYR A 331 -10.12 15.54 10.72
N THR A 332 -9.46 15.97 11.80
CA THR A 332 -9.86 17.10 12.64
C THR A 332 -8.74 18.13 12.86
N GLY A 333 -7.52 17.85 12.45
CA GLY A 333 -6.36 18.73 12.60
C GLY A 333 -5.41 18.58 11.41
N VAL A 334 -4.12 18.38 11.68
CA VAL A 334 -3.10 18.21 10.64
C VAL A 334 -3.48 17.07 9.67
N ILE A 335 -3.20 17.29 8.39
CA ILE A 335 -3.26 16.32 7.32
C ILE A 335 -1.94 16.37 6.55
N TYR A 336 -1.48 15.23 6.07
CA TYR A 336 -0.24 15.16 5.32
C TYR A 336 -0.22 14.07 4.27
N GLU A 337 0.56 14.32 3.23
CA GLU A 337 0.77 13.43 2.10
C GLU A 337 2.23 13.51 1.63
N ALA A 338 2.90 12.37 1.57
CA ALA A 338 4.23 12.27 0.99
C ALA A 338 4.14 11.88 -0.48
N VAL A 339 4.83 12.63 -1.34
CA VAL A 339 4.91 12.39 -2.79
C VAL A 339 6.37 12.24 -3.20
N LEU A 340 6.66 11.39 -4.19
CA LEU A 340 7.99 11.32 -4.78
C LEU A 340 8.19 12.46 -5.78
N VAL A 341 9.38 13.04 -5.84
CA VAL A 341 9.71 14.13 -6.77
C VAL A 341 10.46 13.54 -7.97
N GLN A 342 10.03 13.88 -9.19
CA GLN A 342 10.77 13.53 -10.40
C GLN A 342 11.92 14.53 -10.61
N ASN A 343 13.14 14.02 -10.76
CA ASN A 343 14.31 14.87 -11.03
C ASN A 343 14.67 14.98 -12.52
N GLU A 344 14.03 14.24 -13.44
CA GLU A 344 14.35 14.30 -14.88
C GLU A 344 13.09 14.21 -15.76
N PRO A 345 12.93 15.08 -16.78
CA PRO A 345 11.97 14.85 -17.85
C PRO A 345 12.47 13.70 -18.73
N GLN A 346 11.88 12.50 -18.58
CA GLN A 346 12.20 11.38 -19.46
C GLN A 346 11.84 11.74 -20.91
N GLN A 347 12.79 11.56 -21.81
CA GLN A 347 12.58 11.66 -23.26
C GLN A 347 11.43 10.74 -23.65
N GLN A 348 10.45 11.28 -24.40
CA GLN A 348 9.39 10.54 -25.05
C GLN A 348 10.01 9.49 -26.00
N ASN A 349 10.19 8.28 -25.50
CA ASN A 349 10.36 7.11 -26.36
C ASN A 349 8.95 6.60 -26.70
N ASP A 350 8.59 6.65 -27.99
CA ASP A 350 7.29 6.31 -28.58
C ASP A 350 6.80 4.85 -28.33
N HIS A 351 7.50 4.07 -27.50
CA HIS A 351 7.16 2.68 -27.18
C HIS A 351 7.27 2.30 -25.69
N ALA A 352 7.34 3.27 -24.77
CA ALA A 352 7.28 2.99 -23.33
C ALA A 352 5.84 3.12 -22.80
N GLU A 353 5.36 2.07 -22.15
CA GLU A 353 4.14 2.07 -21.33
C GLU A 353 4.15 3.29 -20.39
N GLU A 354 3.00 3.97 -20.22
CA GLU A 354 2.83 5.18 -19.40
C GLU A 354 3.72 5.17 -18.16
N ALA A 355 4.75 6.03 -18.16
CA ALA A 355 5.63 6.23 -17.02
C ALA A 355 4.80 6.45 -15.75
N VAL A 356 5.14 5.73 -14.68
CA VAL A 356 4.45 5.77 -13.39
C VAL A 356 4.33 7.23 -12.94
N SER A 357 3.09 7.76 -12.95
CA SER A 357 2.86 9.15 -12.55
C SER A 357 3.35 9.36 -11.12
N VAL A 358 4.01 10.50 -10.88
CA VAL A 358 4.28 11.03 -9.54
C VAL A 358 3.02 10.90 -8.69
N GLY A 359 3.12 10.25 -7.53
CA GLY A 359 1.98 10.22 -6.63
C GLY A 359 2.33 9.81 -5.22
N SER A 360 1.33 10.00 -4.36
CA SER A 360 1.32 9.65 -2.94
C SER A 360 1.96 8.30 -2.60
N VAL A 361 2.93 8.31 -1.69
CA VAL A 361 3.59 7.11 -1.12
C VAL A 361 3.38 6.99 0.39
N ALA A 362 2.84 8.01 1.05
CA ALA A 362 2.32 7.94 2.41
C ALA A 362 1.27 9.03 2.61
N GLY A 363 0.34 8.82 3.53
CA GLY A 363 -0.65 9.83 3.91
C GLY A 363 -1.19 9.60 5.30
N GLY A 364 -1.66 10.65 5.96
CA GLY A 364 -2.15 10.56 7.33
C GLY A 364 -2.63 11.90 7.87
N GLY A 365 -2.84 11.93 9.18
CA GLY A 365 -3.31 13.12 9.88
C GLY A 365 -3.89 12.84 11.25
N ARG A 366 -4.42 13.89 11.88
CA ARG A 366 -5.06 13.87 13.20
C ARG A 366 -6.57 13.70 13.11
N TYR A 367 -7.16 12.80 13.91
CA TYR A 367 -8.56 12.37 13.82
C TYR A 367 -9.22 12.15 15.21
N ASP A 368 -9.31 13.20 16.01
CA ASP A 368 -9.67 13.09 17.44
C ASP A 368 -11.13 12.67 17.71
N GLY A 369 -11.98 12.73 16.69
CA GLY A 369 -13.40 12.40 16.80
C GLY A 369 -13.73 10.92 16.62
N LEU A 370 -12.86 10.13 15.99
CA LEU A 370 -13.24 8.81 15.47
C LEU A 370 -13.53 7.79 16.57
N VAL A 371 -12.69 7.73 17.61
CA VAL A 371 -12.87 6.81 18.74
C VAL A 371 -14.15 7.11 19.51
N GLY A 372 -14.50 8.39 19.66
CA GLY A 372 -15.71 8.83 20.34
C GLY A 372 -17.00 8.37 19.64
N MET A 373 -16.93 8.01 18.36
CA MET A 373 -18.08 7.43 17.65
C MET A 373 -18.36 5.96 18.01
N PHE A 374 -17.40 5.27 18.63
CA PHE A 374 -17.52 3.87 19.07
C PHE A 374 -17.67 3.75 20.59
N ASP A 375 -17.24 4.75 21.35
CA ASP A 375 -17.39 4.77 22.80
C ASP A 375 -18.86 5.06 23.19
N PRO A 376 -19.52 4.19 23.99
CA PRO A 376 -20.94 4.38 24.36
C PRO A 376 -21.24 5.69 25.10
N LYS A 377 -20.23 6.33 25.70
CA LYS A 377 -20.35 7.62 26.41
C LYS A 377 -19.83 8.79 25.57
N GLY A 378 -19.44 8.54 24.31
CA GLY A 378 -18.88 9.56 23.43
C GLY A 378 -17.52 10.08 23.91
N ARG A 379 -16.79 9.32 24.73
CA ARG A 379 -15.47 9.74 25.23
C ARG A 379 -14.49 9.82 24.06
N LYS A 380 -13.92 11.01 23.88
CA LYS A 380 -12.91 11.25 22.86
C LYS A 380 -11.55 10.69 23.30
N VAL A 381 -10.85 10.08 22.36
CA VAL A 381 -9.44 9.72 22.48
C VAL A 381 -8.76 10.37 21.27
N PRO A 382 -7.97 11.43 21.47
CA PRO A 382 -7.24 12.08 20.38
C PRO A 382 -6.31 11.09 19.70
N CYS A 383 -6.21 11.15 18.38
CA CYS A 383 -5.39 10.23 17.60
C CYS A 383 -4.71 10.97 16.46
N VAL A 384 -3.45 10.62 16.18
CA VAL A 384 -2.74 11.01 14.96
C VAL A 384 -2.00 9.79 14.43
N GLY A 385 -1.91 9.68 13.11
CA GLY A 385 -1.24 8.53 12.51
C GLY A 385 -0.99 8.65 11.03
N VAL A 386 -0.29 7.66 10.49
CA VAL A 386 0.14 7.63 9.10
C VAL A 386 0.01 6.24 8.51
N SER A 387 -0.34 6.18 7.23
CA SER A 387 -0.36 4.97 6.41
C SER A 387 0.67 5.09 5.29
N ILE A 388 1.58 4.12 5.19
CA ILE A 388 2.53 4.05 4.08
C ILE A 388 1.86 3.35 2.89
N GLY A 389 1.87 4.02 1.74
CA GLY A 389 1.36 3.57 0.44
C GLY A 389 2.24 2.49 -0.19
N ILE A 390 2.30 1.34 0.48
CA ILE A 390 3.34 0.33 0.27
C ILE A 390 3.31 -0.34 -1.12
N GLU A 391 2.15 -0.46 -1.76
CA GLU A 391 2.10 -1.08 -3.10
C GLU A 391 2.87 -0.29 -4.15
N ARG A 392 2.85 1.05 -4.06
CA ARG A 392 3.65 1.89 -4.97
C ARG A 392 5.14 1.71 -4.70
N ILE A 393 5.51 1.66 -3.42
CA ILE A 393 6.90 1.39 -3.00
C ILE A 393 7.37 0.05 -3.56
N PHE A 394 6.56 -1.01 -3.45
CA PHE A 394 6.90 -2.31 -4.02
C PHE A 394 7.12 -2.24 -5.53
N SER A 395 6.25 -1.56 -6.28
CA SER A 395 6.43 -1.38 -7.73
C SER A 395 7.74 -0.68 -8.08
N ILE A 396 8.11 0.37 -7.34
CA ILE A 396 9.37 1.10 -7.58
C ILE A 396 10.57 0.22 -7.24
N MET A 397 10.51 -0.51 -6.12
CA MET A 397 11.59 -1.41 -5.70
C MET A 397 11.74 -2.60 -6.66
N GLU A 398 10.64 -3.13 -7.20
CA GLU A 398 10.63 -4.14 -8.26
C GLU A 398 11.29 -3.62 -9.55
N GLN A 399 10.97 -2.39 -9.97
CA GLN A 399 11.59 -1.76 -11.14
C GLN A 399 13.09 -1.50 -10.94
N LYS A 400 13.49 -0.95 -9.79
CA LYS A 400 14.91 -0.77 -9.42
C LYS A 400 15.67 -2.11 -9.43
N ALA A 401 15.03 -3.15 -8.93
CA ALA A 401 15.57 -4.51 -8.92
C ALA A 401 15.65 -5.17 -10.30
N GLU A 402 14.81 -4.78 -11.25
CA GLU A 402 14.87 -5.25 -12.64
C GLU A 402 15.91 -4.48 -13.46
N ALA A 403 16.13 -3.20 -13.13
CA ALA A 403 17.19 -2.38 -13.72
C ALA A 403 18.59 -2.71 -13.18
N SER A 404 18.68 -3.30 -11.98
CA SER A 404 19.95 -3.75 -11.40
C SER A 404 20.38 -5.10 -11.98
N GLU A 405 21.68 -5.27 -12.24
CA GLU A 405 22.27 -6.58 -12.57
C GLU A 405 22.38 -7.50 -11.33
N GLU A 406 22.09 -6.98 -10.14
CA GLU A 406 22.15 -7.77 -8.91
C GLU A 406 21.04 -8.83 -8.86
N LYS A 407 21.47 -10.06 -8.61
CA LYS A 407 20.56 -11.18 -8.46
C LYS A 407 19.87 -11.15 -7.10
N ILE A 408 18.56 -10.93 -7.11
CA ILE A 408 17.75 -11.08 -5.90
C ILE A 408 17.64 -12.55 -5.54
N ARG A 409 18.15 -12.88 -4.35
CA ARG A 409 17.95 -14.19 -3.75
C ARG A 409 16.53 -14.32 -3.23
N THR A 410 15.91 -15.46 -3.51
CA THR A 410 14.56 -15.82 -3.04
C THR A 410 14.58 -16.84 -1.90
N THR A 411 15.77 -17.23 -1.46
CA THR A 411 16.03 -18.10 -0.31
C THR A 411 17.21 -17.58 0.49
N GLU A 412 17.26 -17.94 1.77
CA GLU A 412 18.34 -17.54 2.69
C GLU A 412 19.36 -18.67 2.93
N THR A 413 19.36 -19.69 2.08
CA THR A 413 20.22 -20.87 2.24
C THR A 413 21.70 -20.49 2.23
N GLN A 414 22.40 -20.83 3.31
CA GLN A 414 23.81 -20.51 3.52
C GLN A 414 24.73 -21.54 2.87
N VAL A 415 24.34 -22.81 2.87
CA VAL A 415 25.19 -23.91 2.38
C VAL A 415 24.37 -25.03 1.73
N LEU A 416 24.87 -25.58 0.62
CA LEU A 416 24.36 -26.82 0.05
C LEU A 416 25.24 -28.00 0.50
N VAL A 417 24.65 -29.04 1.08
CA VAL A 417 25.33 -30.31 1.34
C VAL A 417 25.37 -31.14 0.05
N ALA A 418 26.59 -31.43 -0.41
CA ALA A 418 26.82 -32.07 -1.70
C ALA A 418 27.73 -33.29 -1.60
N ALA A 419 27.67 -34.17 -2.60
CA ALA A 419 28.65 -35.22 -2.78
C ALA A 419 28.87 -35.50 -4.27
N ALA A 420 30.11 -35.82 -4.66
CA ALA A 420 30.44 -36.24 -6.02
C ALA A 420 30.29 -37.76 -6.22
N GLN A 421 30.55 -38.53 -5.16
CA GLN A 421 30.52 -39.99 -5.17
C GLN A 421 29.09 -40.52 -4.98
N LYS A 422 28.89 -41.78 -5.38
CA LYS A 422 27.60 -42.48 -5.23
C LYS A 422 27.45 -43.04 -3.81
N LYS A 423 26.22 -43.42 -3.42
CA LYS A 423 25.89 -44.07 -2.14
C LYS A 423 26.13 -43.22 -0.88
N LEU A 424 26.30 -41.90 -1.01
CA LEU A 424 26.50 -40.97 0.12
C LEU A 424 25.23 -40.22 0.54
N LEU A 425 24.03 -40.69 0.15
CA LEU A 425 22.78 -40.01 0.55
C LEU A 425 22.61 -39.99 2.08
N GLU A 426 22.84 -41.11 2.75
CA GLU A 426 22.68 -41.22 4.20
C GLU A 426 23.64 -40.28 4.94
N GLU A 427 24.88 -40.16 4.47
CA GLU A 427 25.87 -39.24 5.04
C GLU A 427 25.51 -37.76 4.79
N ARG A 428 24.99 -37.42 3.60
CA ARG A 428 24.43 -36.09 3.35
C ARG A 428 23.25 -35.78 4.28
N MET A 429 22.37 -36.76 4.51
CA MET A 429 21.22 -36.63 5.41
C MET A 429 21.64 -36.44 6.87
N LYS A 430 22.69 -37.13 7.33
CA LYS A 430 23.26 -36.91 8.67
C LYS A 430 23.82 -35.49 8.79
N LEU A 431 24.66 -35.07 7.85
CA LEU A 431 25.31 -33.76 7.90
C LEU A 431 24.29 -32.62 7.81
N ILE A 432 23.31 -32.68 6.90
CA ILE A 432 22.31 -31.62 6.78
C ILE A 432 21.45 -31.52 8.04
N SER A 433 21.13 -32.65 8.69
CA SER A 433 20.41 -32.64 9.96
C SER A 433 21.23 -32.01 11.09
N GLU A 434 22.55 -32.27 11.14
CA GLU A 434 23.47 -31.61 12.09
C GLU A 434 23.48 -30.09 11.87
N LEU A 435 23.55 -29.64 10.62
CA LEU A 435 23.52 -28.22 10.26
C LEU A 435 22.19 -27.57 10.66
N TRP A 436 21.05 -28.19 10.36
CA TRP A 436 19.74 -27.68 10.78
C TRP A 436 19.60 -27.62 12.31
N ASN A 437 20.06 -28.66 13.03
CA ASN A 437 20.06 -28.67 14.50
C ASN A 437 20.93 -27.57 15.10
N ALA A 438 21.93 -27.09 14.36
CA ALA A 438 22.78 -25.95 14.72
C ALA A 438 22.24 -24.59 14.26
N GLY A 439 21.06 -24.54 13.63
CA GLY A 439 20.45 -23.31 13.13
C GLY A 439 20.98 -22.81 11.79
N ILE A 440 21.81 -23.61 11.10
CA ILE A 440 22.31 -23.28 9.76
C ILE A 440 21.23 -23.53 8.72
N LYS A 441 21.02 -22.55 7.83
CA LYS A 441 20.11 -22.68 6.69
C LYS A 441 20.79 -23.51 5.60
N ALA A 442 20.57 -24.82 5.62
CA ALA A 442 21.20 -25.75 4.69
C ALA A 442 20.20 -26.44 3.76
N GLU A 443 20.64 -26.81 2.56
CA GLU A 443 19.86 -27.60 1.60
C GLU A 443 20.66 -28.80 1.07
N MET A 444 19.97 -29.78 0.47
CA MET A 444 20.58 -30.82 -0.36
C MET A 444 19.66 -31.15 -1.53
N LEU A 445 20.23 -31.59 -2.66
CA LEU A 445 19.39 -32.08 -3.76
C LEU A 445 18.72 -33.41 -3.39
N TYR A 446 17.42 -33.53 -3.64
CA TYR A 446 16.62 -34.74 -3.42
C TYR A 446 16.88 -35.82 -4.47
N LYS A 447 18.13 -36.26 -4.56
CA LYS A 447 18.61 -37.33 -5.44
C LYS A 447 19.51 -38.26 -4.65
N LYS A 448 19.45 -39.56 -4.92
CA LYS A 448 20.37 -40.53 -4.31
C LYS A 448 21.83 -40.23 -4.70
N ASN A 449 22.07 -40.02 -5.99
CA ASN A 449 23.40 -39.82 -6.58
C ASN A 449 23.43 -38.59 -7.52
N PRO A 450 23.34 -37.36 -6.99
CA PRO A 450 23.45 -36.15 -7.80
C PRO A 450 24.87 -36.01 -8.38
N LYS A 451 25.00 -35.47 -9.60
CA LYS A 451 26.30 -35.07 -10.15
C LYS A 451 26.78 -33.80 -9.44
N LEU A 452 28.07 -33.67 -9.16
CA LEU A 452 28.62 -32.47 -8.51
C LEU A 452 28.36 -31.20 -9.33
N LEU A 453 28.51 -31.28 -10.65
CA LEU A 453 28.23 -30.15 -11.54
C LEU A 453 26.81 -29.59 -11.37
N ASN A 454 25.79 -30.46 -11.35
CA ASN A 454 24.40 -30.03 -11.17
C ASN A 454 24.15 -29.41 -9.78
N GLN A 455 24.88 -29.83 -8.75
CA GLN A 455 24.80 -29.26 -7.41
C GLN A 455 25.39 -27.85 -7.37
N LEU A 456 26.55 -27.64 -8.03
CA LEU A 456 27.17 -26.32 -8.14
C LEU A 456 26.33 -25.36 -8.98
N GLN A 457 25.79 -25.82 -10.12
CA GLN A 457 24.88 -25.04 -10.95
C GLN A 457 23.63 -24.61 -10.18
N TYR A 458 23.06 -25.51 -9.37
CA TYR A 458 21.95 -25.17 -8.50
C TYR A 458 22.31 -24.03 -7.52
N CYS A 459 23.51 -24.05 -6.92
CA CYS A 459 23.97 -22.97 -6.06
C CYS A 459 24.17 -21.65 -6.82
N GLU A 460 24.74 -21.67 -8.02
CA GLU A 460 24.90 -20.49 -8.88
C GLU A 460 23.53 -19.91 -9.26
N GLU A 461 22.56 -20.77 -9.60
CA GLU A 461 21.19 -20.42 -9.98
C GLU A 461 20.36 -19.88 -8.80
N THR A 462 20.61 -20.32 -7.57
CA THR A 462 19.87 -19.89 -6.37
C THR A 462 20.61 -18.86 -5.50
N GLY A 463 21.89 -18.59 -5.81
CA GLY A 463 22.74 -17.68 -5.06
C GLY A 463 23.24 -18.24 -3.72
N ILE A 464 23.26 -19.57 -3.54
CA ILE A 464 23.81 -20.18 -2.32
C ILE A 464 25.33 -19.95 -2.29
N PRO A 465 25.90 -19.36 -1.23
CA PRO A 465 27.30 -18.94 -1.24
C PRO A 465 28.29 -20.09 -1.01
N LEU A 466 27.88 -21.15 -0.30
CA LEU A 466 28.77 -22.24 0.13
C LEU A 466 28.27 -23.63 -0.27
N VAL A 467 29.20 -24.56 -0.47
CA VAL A 467 28.90 -25.99 -0.66
C VAL A 467 29.76 -26.83 0.28
N ALA A 468 29.11 -27.62 1.12
CA ALA A 468 29.74 -28.60 2.01
C ALA A 468 29.80 -29.95 1.30
N ILE A 469 30.97 -30.30 0.75
CA ILE A 469 31.17 -31.50 -0.06
C ILE A 469 31.68 -32.64 0.83
N ILE A 470 30.97 -33.76 0.80
CA ILE A 470 31.38 -35.02 1.44
C ILE A 470 31.88 -36.04 0.41
N GLY A 471 32.87 -36.82 0.81
CA GLY A 471 33.41 -37.97 0.08
C GLY A 471 33.89 -39.04 1.06
N GLU A 472 34.12 -40.26 0.56
CA GLU A 472 34.56 -41.40 1.37
C GLU A 472 35.87 -41.14 2.11
N GLN A 473 36.79 -40.36 1.53
CA GLN A 473 38.07 -40.03 2.17
C GLN A 473 37.87 -38.95 3.23
N GLU A 474 37.12 -37.89 2.91
CA GLU A 474 36.79 -36.82 3.85
C GLU A 474 36.06 -37.37 5.11
N LEU A 475 35.17 -38.34 4.92
CA LEU A 475 34.49 -39.04 6.02
C LEU A 475 35.46 -39.83 6.91
N LYS A 476 36.48 -40.49 6.33
CA LYS A 476 37.51 -41.20 7.09
C LYS A 476 38.40 -40.23 7.88
N ASP A 477 38.70 -39.08 7.28
CA ASP A 477 39.58 -38.07 7.86
C ASP A 477 38.84 -37.15 8.84
N GLY A 478 37.51 -37.30 8.97
CA GLY A 478 36.68 -36.48 9.86
C GLY A 478 36.54 -35.02 9.42
N VAL A 479 36.70 -34.76 8.12
CA VAL A 479 36.64 -33.42 7.52
C VAL A 479 35.47 -33.30 6.54
N VAL A 480 35.12 -32.06 6.20
CA VAL A 480 34.20 -31.70 5.12
C VAL A 480 34.89 -30.66 4.27
N LYS A 481 34.84 -30.85 2.95
CA LYS A 481 35.42 -29.89 2.01
C LYS A 481 34.44 -28.77 1.77
N LEU A 482 34.74 -27.57 2.29
CA LEU A 482 33.88 -26.40 2.17
C LEU A 482 34.33 -25.56 0.98
N ARG A 483 33.47 -25.44 -0.02
CA ARG A 483 33.70 -24.66 -1.24
C ARG A 483 32.95 -23.34 -1.21
N VAL A 484 33.62 -22.25 -1.57
CA VAL A 484 32.97 -20.98 -1.89
C VAL A 484 32.52 -21.00 -3.36
N VAL A 485 31.23 -20.79 -3.62
CA VAL A 485 30.67 -20.93 -4.98
C VAL A 485 31.22 -19.87 -5.93
N ALA A 486 31.28 -18.62 -5.48
CA ALA A 486 31.74 -17.49 -6.29
C ALA A 486 33.24 -17.57 -6.66
N THR A 487 34.11 -17.81 -5.67
CA THR A 487 35.58 -17.85 -5.88
C THR A 487 36.09 -19.22 -6.30
N ARG A 488 35.26 -20.26 -6.13
CA ARG A 488 35.59 -21.68 -6.37
C ARG A 488 36.65 -22.26 -5.45
N GLU A 489 37.14 -21.49 -4.48
CA GLU A 489 38.11 -21.92 -3.48
C GLU A 489 37.53 -23.01 -2.57
N GLU A 490 38.35 -23.99 -2.24
CA GLU A 490 38.00 -25.14 -1.41
C GLU A 490 38.96 -25.21 -0.23
N VAL A 491 38.42 -25.45 0.97
CA VAL A 491 39.20 -25.71 2.18
C VAL A 491 38.65 -26.93 2.89
N ASP A 492 39.54 -27.75 3.45
CA ASP A 492 39.13 -28.84 4.32
C ASP A 492 38.86 -28.29 5.73
N VAL A 493 37.66 -28.54 6.24
CA VAL A 493 37.22 -28.09 7.57
C VAL A 493 36.93 -29.32 8.41
N ALA A 494 37.52 -29.40 9.61
CA ALA A 494 37.17 -30.45 10.56
C ALA A 494 35.66 -30.41 10.84
N ARG A 495 34.98 -31.56 10.81
CA ARG A 495 33.51 -31.62 10.89
C ARG A 495 32.95 -30.90 12.13
N GLN A 496 33.66 -30.98 13.26
CA GLN A 496 33.31 -30.30 14.51
C GLN A 496 33.33 -28.76 14.41
N ASN A 497 34.12 -28.18 13.51
CA ASN A 497 34.26 -26.72 13.32
C ASN A 497 33.40 -26.20 12.16
N LEU A 498 32.68 -27.08 11.45
CA LEU A 498 31.99 -26.70 10.22
C LEU A 498 30.91 -25.63 10.45
N VAL A 499 30.17 -25.72 11.55
CA VAL A 499 29.12 -24.75 11.91
C VAL A 499 29.71 -23.36 12.11
N GLU A 500 30.78 -23.24 12.89
CA GLU A 500 31.46 -21.97 13.16
C GLU A 500 32.02 -21.36 11.87
N GLU A 501 32.63 -22.18 11.01
CA GLU A 501 33.20 -21.70 9.75
C GLU A 501 32.12 -21.23 8.77
N ILE A 502 30.97 -21.90 8.70
CA ILE A 502 29.83 -21.43 7.89
C ILE A 502 29.31 -20.10 8.43
N HIS A 503 29.14 -19.93 9.75
CA HIS A 503 28.73 -18.66 10.34
C HIS A 503 29.71 -17.54 10.00
N LYS A 504 31.01 -17.78 10.20
CA LYS A 504 32.06 -16.80 9.90
C LYS A 504 32.01 -16.32 8.45
N ARG A 505 31.81 -17.24 7.50
CA ARG A 505 31.78 -16.92 6.06
C ARG A 505 30.46 -16.30 5.60
N THR A 506 29.37 -16.48 6.33
CA THR A 506 28.04 -15.97 5.95
C THR A 506 27.57 -14.75 6.74
N GLN A 507 28.30 -14.32 7.78
CA GLN A 507 28.10 -13.02 8.44
C GLN A 507 28.87 -11.87 7.79
N ILE A 508 29.91 -12.19 6.99
CA ILE A 508 30.75 -11.22 6.26
C ILE A 508 30.19 -10.92 4.85
N LEU A 509 29.25 -11.74 4.39
CA LEU A 509 28.50 -11.58 3.13
C LEU A 509 27.11 -11.00 3.44
#